data_AF-A0AAW7EY18-F1
#
_entry.id   AF-A0AAW7EY18-F1
#
_cell.length_a   1.000
_cell.length_b   1.000
_cell.length_c   1.000
_cell.angle_alpha   90.00
_cell.angle_beta   90.00
_cell.angle_gamma   90.00
#
_symmetry.space_group_name_H-M   'P 1'
#
loop_
_entity.id
_entity.type
_entity.pdbx_description
1 polymer ?
#
loop_
_entity_poly.entity_id
_entity_poly.type
_entity_poly.pdbx_seq_one_letter_code
_entity_poly.pdbx_strand_id
1 'polypeptide(L)'
;MEEKRFTPGPWEVVDDDHHELGTDSSVLIESTSRGITLAIIGPGDSTTYTEDMVNAQLIAAAPELLEALQLSLTAMNEMGDILNFHDMADAETVERLTPAFEMARSSISKALGKE
;
A
#
# COMPACT_ATOMS: atom_id res chain seq x y z
N MET A 1 -17.82 9.62 14.48
CA MET A 1 -17.51 8.25 14.01
C MET A 1 -16.08 8.34 13.50
N GLU A 2 -15.14 7.63 14.11
CA GLU A 2 -13.74 7.67 13.65
C GLU A 2 -13.64 7.13 12.22
N GLU A 3 -12.92 7.83 11.38
CA GLU A 3 -12.64 7.44 10.01
C GLU A 3 -11.77 6.17 10.05
N LYS A 4 -12.30 5.04 9.56
CA LYS A 4 -11.53 3.79 9.52
C LYS A 4 -10.40 3.96 8.50
N ARG A 5 -9.17 4.12 9.00
CA ARG A 5 -7.95 4.05 8.18
C ARG A 5 -7.47 2.60 8.20
N PHE A 6 -7.48 1.95 7.04
CA PHE A 6 -7.09 0.55 6.88
C PHE A 6 -5.57 0.36 6.72
N THR A 7 -4.85 1.45 6.44
CA THR A 7 -3.38 1.55 6.49
C THR A 7 -2.98 2.78 7.33
N PRO A 8 -3.22 2.78 8.66
CA PRO A 8 -3.10 3.99 9.46
C PRO A 8 -1.68 4.57 9.52
N GLY A 9 -0.64 3.73 9.34
CA GLY A 9 0.76 4.14 9.28
C GLY A 9 1.25 5.09 10.38
N PRO A 10 2.51 5.54 10.32
CA PRO A 10 3.61 4.84 9.64
C PRO A 10 3.90 3.50 10.34
N TRP A 11 4.45 2.56 9.58
CA TRP A 11 4.86 1.25 10.05
C TRP A 11 6.36 1.08 9.84
N GLU A 12 7.03 0.37 10.73
CA GLU A 12 8.46 0.09 10.60
C GLU A 12 8.73 -1.41 10.66
N VAL A 13 9.74 -1.84 9.91
CA VAL A 13 10.23 -3.21 9.96
C VAL A 13 11.26 -3.30 11.07
N VAL A 14 11.01 -4.19 12.03
CA VAL A 14 11.93 -4.46 13.11
C VAL A 14 12.49 -5.85 12.89
N ASP A 15 13.82 -5.90 12.76
CA ASP A 15 14.55 -7.15 12.69
C ASP A 15 14.63 -7.74 14.08
N ASP A 16 13.91 -8.83 14.30
CA ASP A 16 13.93 -9.52 15.57
C ASP A 16 15.09 -10.51 15.59
N ASP A 17 16.27 -9.99 15.89
CA ASP A 17 17.44 -10.81 16.27
C ASP A 17 17.20 -11.54 17.61
N HIS A 18 16.06 -11.33 18.30
CA HIS A 18 15.77 -12.03 19.54
C HIS A 18 15.40 -13.49 19.25
N HIS A 19 16.42 -14.34 19.41
CA HIS A 19 16.31 -15.79 19.66
C HIS A 19 15.40 -16.18 20.85
N GLU A 20 14.65 -15.25 21.44
CA GLU A 20 13.82 -15.45 22.64
C GLU A 20 12.53 -16.25 22.39
N LEU A 21 12.08 -16.33 21.12
CA LEU A 21 10.90 -17.13 20.75
C LEU A 21 11.23 -18.54 20.21
N GLY A 22 12.51 -18.92 20.16
CA GLY A 22 12.93 -20.30 19.88
C GLY A 22 12.57 -20.84 18.49
N THR A 23 12.12 -19.99 17.58
CA THR A 23 11.83 -20.32 16.18
C THR A 23 12.75 -19.52 15.27
N ASP A 24 13.14 -20.14 14.16
CA ASP A 24 13.98 -19.55 13.12
C ASP A 24 13.53 -18.12 12.78
N SER A 25 14.53 -17.26 12.54
CA SER A 25 14.46 -15.82 12.24
C SER A 25 13.12 -15.33 11.68
N SER A 26 12.40 -14.49 12.44
CA SER A 26 11.17 -13.82 11.99
C SER A 26 11.36 -12.30 11.93
N VAL A 27 10.65 -11.65 11.01
CA VAL A 27 10.66 -10.20 10.82
C VAL A 27 9.36 -9.60 11.36
N LEU A 28 9.47 -8.57 12.19
CA LEU A 28 8.32 -7.91 12.79
C LEU A 28 7.96 -6.64 12.01
N ILE A 29 6.67 -6.32 11.98
CA ILE A 29 6.18 -5.02 11.53
C ILE A 29 5.52 -4.34 12.72
N GLU A 30 5.99 -3.15 13.07
CA GLU A 30 5.55 -2.40 14.24
C GLU A 30 4.90 -1.07 13.87
N SER A 31 4.01 -0.60 14.75
CA SER A 31 3.48 0.76 14.66
C SER A 31 4.45 1.74 15.32
N THR A 32 5.07 2.61 14.52
CA THR A 32 5.97 3.66 15.03
C THR A 32 5.30 4.59 16.05
N SER A 33 3.97 4.76 15.96
CA SER A 33 3.22 5.65 16.86
C SER A 33 2.84 5.02 18.20
N ARG A 34 2.84 3.69 18.30
CA ARG A 34 2.29 2.96 19.46
C ARG A 34 3.27 1.95 20.07
N GLY A 35 4.38 1.63 19.40
CA GLY A 35 5.32 0.60 19.83
C GLY A 35 4.67 -0.77 19.99
N ILE A 36 3.69 -1.08 19.12
CA ILE A 36 2.98 -2.37 19.11
C ILE A 36 3.34 -3.13 17.85
N THR A 37 3.59 -4.43 17.99
CA THR A 37 3.73 -5.35 16.86
C THR A 37 2.38 -5.52 16.17
N LEU A 38 2.33 -5.22 14.88
CA LEU A 38 1.16 -5.30 14.01
C LEU A 38 1.10 -6.63 13.26
N ALA A 39 2.26 -7.14 12.83
CA ALA A 39 2.38 -8.39 12.11
C ALA A 39 3.75 -9.03 12.35
N ILE A 40 3.82 -10.34 12.13
CA ILE A 40 5.04 -11.15 12.19
C ILE A 40 5.13 -11.91 10.88
N ILE A 41 6.29 -11.89 10.24
CA ILE A 41 6.59 -12.62 9.01
C ILE A 41 7.75 -13.57 9.30
N GLY A 42 7.47 -14.87 9.36
CA GLY A 42 8.48 -15.89 9.64
C GLY A 42 7.86 -17.22 10.02
N PRO A 43 8.70 -18.27 10.08
CA PRO A 43 8.82 -19.23 9.01
C PRO A 43 7.58 -20.15 8.96
N GLY A 44 6.72 -19.93 7.97
CA GLY A 44 5.97 -21.06 7.41
C GLY A 44 6.94 -21.91 6.58
N ASP A 45 6.65 -23.21 6.40
CA ASP A 45 7.52 -24.28 5.86
C ASP A 45 8.31 -24.03 4.54
N SER A 46 8.28 -22.84 3.93
CA SER A 46 8.84 -22.60 2.59
C SER A 46 9.44 -21.22 2.28
N THR A 47 9.51 -20.25 3.20
CA THR A 47 10.11 -18.93 2.89
C THR A 47 11.51 -18.78 3.47
N THR A 48 12.38 -18.05 2.77
CA THR A 48 13.71 -17.67 3.29
C THR A 48 13.59 -16.39 4.09
N TYR A 49 14.43 -16.19 5.11
CA TYR A 49 14.49 -14.92 5.87
C TYR A 49 14.59 -13.67 4.97
N THR A 50 15.33 -13.76 3.85
CA THR A 50 15.41 -12.68 2.86
C THR A 50 14.05 -12.36 2.23
N GLU A 51 13.24 -13.38 1.93
CA GLU A 51 11.89 -13.21 1.38
C GLU A 51 10.94 -12.61 2.43
N ASP A 52 11.05 -13.04 3.68
CA ASP A 52 10.27 -12.51 4.80
C ASP A 52 10.57 -11.03 5.04
N MET A 53 11.85 -10.64 4.98
CA MET A 53 12.28 -9.24 5.07
C MET A 53 11.73 -8.38 3.93
N VAL A 54 11.79 -8.88 2.69
CA VAL A 54 11.24 -8.16 1.52
C VAL A 54 9.72 -7.99 1.64
N ASN A 55 9.01 -9.04 2.07
CA ASN A 55 7.57 -8.98 2.31
C ASN A 55 7.25 -7.98 3.44
N ALA A 56 8.05 -7.95 4.51
CA ALA A 56 7.86 -7.03 5.61
C ALA A 56 8.01 -5.58 5.17
N GLN A 57 9.05 -5.28 4.38
CA GLN A 57 9.28 -3.96 3.80
C GLN A 57 8.12 -3.52 2.90
N LEU A 58 7.61 -4.42 2.05
CA LEU A 58 6.47 -4.13 1.18
C LEU A 58 5.21 -3.80 1.99
N ILE A 59 4.92 -4.58 3.03
CA ILE A 59 3.75 -4.35 3.89
C ILE A 59 3.93 -3.05 4.67
N ALA A 60 5.11 -2.81 5.26
CA ALA A 60 5.42 -1.60 6.01
C ALA A 60 5.23 -0.32 5.18
N ALA A 61 5.55 -0.36 3.88
CA ALA A 61 5.38 0.75 2.95
C ALA A 61 3.93 0.95 2.43
N ALA A 62 2.96 0.10 2.82
CA ALA A 62 1.60 0.18 2.31
C ALA A 62 0.88 1.52 2.60
N PRO A 63 1.04 2.19 3.77
CA PRO A 63 0.44 3.50 4.02
C PRO A 63 0.92 4.57 3.05
N GLU A 64 2.24 4.70 2.87
CA GLU A 64 2.87 5.68 1.98
C GLU A 64 2.58 5.35 0.51
N LEU A 65 2.54 4.06 0.14
CA LEU A 65 2.15 3.62 -1.20
C LEU A 65 0.69 3.99 -1.51
N LEU A 66 -0.24 3.80 -0.56
CA LEU A 66 -1.63 4.20 -0.73
C LEU A 66 -1.75 5.71 -0.91
N GLU A 67 -1.07 6.50 -0.08
CA GLU A 67 -1.07 7.96 -0.20
C GLU A 67 -0.52 8.41 -1.56
N ALA A 68 0.60 7.85 -2.02
CA ALA A 68 1.18 8.15 -3.33
C ALA A 68 0.23 7.81 -4.49
N LEU A 69 -0.49 6.69 -4.40
CA LEU A 69 -1.50 6.29 -5.40
C LEU A 69 -2.70 7.25 -5.41
N GLN A 70 -3.17 7.69 -4.24
CA GLN A 70 -4.26 8.67 -4.13
C GLN A 70 -3.87 10.03 -4.72
N LEU A 71 -2.66 10.50 -4.42
CA LEU A 71 -2.12 11.74 -5.01
C LEU A 71 -1.98 11.62 -6.52
N SER A 72 -1.44 10.50 -7.01
CA SER A 72 -1.28 10.25 -8.45
C SER A 72 -2.63 10.24 -9.17
N LEU A 73 -3.64 9.56 -8.62
CA LEU A 73 -4.99 9.53 -9.19
C LEU A 73 -5.61 10.93 -9.22
N THR A 74 -5.42 11.72 -8.16
CA THR A 74 -5.92 13.10 -8.10
C THR A 74 -5.28 13.96 -9.18
N ALA A 75 -3.96 13.94 -9.32
CA ALA A 75 -3.23 14.68 -10.35
C ALA A 75 -3.64 14.25 -11.76
N MET A 76 -3.88 12.96 -11.99
CA MET A 76 -4.35 12.48 -13.28
C MET A 76 -5.78 12.91 -13.61
N ASN A 77 -6.69 12.95 -12.62
CA ASN A 77 -8.04 13.46 -12.82
C ASN A 77 -8.01 14.96 -13.16
N GLU A 78 -7.25 15.76 -12.43
CA GLU A 78 -7.09 17.20 -12.72
C GLU A 78 -6.52 17.44 -14.12
N MET A 79 -5.53 16.65 -14.53
CA MET A 79 -4.97 16.70 -15.89
C MET A 79 -6.02 16.32 -16.94
N GLY A 80 -6.85 15.31 -16.68
CA GLY A 80 -7.96 14.93 -17.56
C GLY A 80 -9.00 16.04 -17.71
N ASP A 81 -9.35 16.71 -16.61
CA ASP A 81 -10.29 17.83 -16.62
C ASP A 81 -9.77 19.02 -17.43
N ILE A 82 -8.46 19.34 -17.31
CA ILE A 82 -7.80 20.38 -18.11
C ILE A 82 -7.84 20.04 -19.61
N LEU A 83 -7.51 18.80 -19.97
CA LEU A 83 -7.51 18.36 -21.37
C LEU A 83 -8.92 18.38 -21.98
N ASN A 84 -9.93 17.96 -21.22
CA ASN A 84 -11.34 18.03 -21.65
C ASN A 84 -11.81 19.49 -21.79
N PHE A 85 -11.46 20.38 -20.86
CA PHE A 85 -11.84 21.80 -20.92
C PHE A 85 -11.30 22.51 -22.16
N HIS A 86 -10.10 22.13 -22.60
CA HIS A 86 -9.47 22.68 -23.80
C HIS A 86 -9.81 21.94 -25.10
N ASP A 87 -10.71 20.94 -25.07
CA ASP A 87 -11.04 20.06 -26.21
C ASP A 87 -9.77 19.40 -26.81
N MET A 88 -8.79 19.13 -25.96
CA MET A 88 -7.49 18.53 -26.30
C MET A 88 -7.46 17.03 -26.03
N ALA A 89 -8.52 16.48 -25.44
CA ALA A 89 -8.64 15.06 -25.14
C ALA A 89 -9.09 14.29 -26.39
N ASP A 90 -8.20 13.44 -26.91
CA ASP A 90 -8.53 12.50 -27.96
C ASP A 90 -9.40 11.35 -27.39
N ALA A 91 -10.57 11.13 -28.00
CA ALA A 91 -11.57 10.17 -27.51
C ALA A 91 -11.05 8.73 -27.49
N GLU A 92 -10.25 8.35 -28.50
CA GLU A 92 -9.64 7.01 -28.58
C GLU A 92 -8.66 6.79 -27.43
N THR A 93 -7.84 7.79 -27.11
CA THR A 93 -6.90 7.75 -25.99
C THR A 93 -7.63 7.68 -24.64
N VAL A 94 -8.72 8.42 -24.45
CA VAL A 94 -9.54 8.36 -23.24
C VAL A 94 -10.15 6.98 -23.06
N GLU A 95 -10.77 6.42 -24.10
CA GLU A 95 -11.36 5.08 -24.05
C GLU A 95 -10.31 4.02 -23.70
N ARG A 96 -9.13 4.09 -24.32
CA ARG A 96 -8.02 3.16 -24.06
C ARG A 96 -7.48 3.23 -22.63
N LEU A 97 -7.44 4.41 -22.02
CA LEU A 97 -6.87 4.62 -20.67
C LEU A 97 -7.90 4.42 -19.55
N THR A 98 -9.19 4.55 -19.84
CA THR A 98 -10.28 4.45 -18.85
C THR A 98 -10.20 3.18 -17.98
N PRO A 99 -9.96 1.96 -18.51
CA PRO A 99 -9.88 0.75 -17.69
C PRO A 99 -8.76 0.79 -16.64
N ALA A 100 -7.61 1.41 -16.96
CA ALA A 100 -6.51 1.55 -16.01
C ALA A 100 -6.89 2.47 -14.84
N PHE A 101 -7.61 3.56 -15.13
CA PHE A 101 -8.13 4.46 -14.09
C PHE A 101 -9.19 3.81 -13.22
N GLU A 102 -10.07 2.99 -13.79
CA GLU A 102 -11.05 2.21 -13.02
C GLU A 102 -10.38 1.20 -12.11
N MET A 103 -9.34 0.52 -12.59
CA MET A 103 -8.55 -0.41 -11.78
C MET A 103 -7.85 0.30 -10.62
N ALA A 104 -7.28 1.49 -10.86
CA ALA A 104 -6.68 2.31 -9.81
C ALA A 104 -7.70 2.75 -8.76
N ARG A 105 -8.86 3.27 -9.19
CA ARG A 105 -9.97 3.63 -8.29
C ARG A 105 -10.43 2.45 -7.44
N SER A 106 -10.66 1.30 -8.07
CA SER A 106 -11.12 0.08 -7.39
C SER A 106 -10.09 -0.41 -6.35
N SER A 107 -8.80 -0.42 -6.73
CA SER A 107 -7.72 -0.84 -5.83
C SER A 107 -7.57 0.09 -4.63
N ILE A 108 -7.68 1.41 -4.84
CA ILE A 108 -7.66 2.41 -3.77
C ILE A 108 -8.88 2.26 -2.85
N SER A 109 -10.09 2.08 -3.41
CA SER A 109 -11.30 1.85 -2.61
C SER A 109 -11.17 0.60 -1.74
N LYS A 110 -10.66 -0.50 -2.31
CA LYS A 110 -10.38 -1.74 -1.58
C LYS A 110 -9.36 -1.52 -0.46
N ALA A 111 -8.27 -0.80 -0.72
CA ALA A 111 -7.27 -0.46 0.29
C ALA A 111 -7.82 0.45 1.39
N LEU A 112 -8.83 1.28 1.09
CA LEU A 112 -9.57 2.09 2.05
C LEU A 112 -10.75 1.35 2.69
N GLY A 113 -10.92 0.05 2.45
CA GLY A 113 -12.05 -0.75 2.94
C GLY A 113 -13.43 -0.20 2.58
N LYS A 114 -13.52 0.50 1.44
CA LYS A 114 -14.76 0.97 0.83
C LYS A 114 -15.11 -0.04 -0.27
N GLU A 115 -16.08 -0.92 0.00
CA GLU A 115 -16.70 -1.78 -1.02
C GLU A 115 -17.89 -1.07 -1.67
#